data_AF-A0A965LRF4-F1
#
_entry.id   AF-A0A965LRF4-F1
#
_cell.length_a   1.000
_cell.length_b   1.000
_cell.length_c   1.000
_cell.angle_alpha   90.00
_cell.angle_beta   90.00
_cell.angle_gamma   90.00
#
_symmetry.space_group_name_H-M   'P 1'
#
loop_
_entity.id
_entity.type
_entity.pdbx_description
1 polymer ?
#
loop_
_entity_poly.entity_id
_entity_poly.type
_entity_poly.pdbx_seq_one_letter_code
_entity_poly.pdbx_strand_id
1 'polypeptide(L)' 'RLQAAALIAHTTIGARHLSRTDFIVDASGEIWFLEINTIPGLSVLFPRAVAASGRDFGTLLLQWIEKTAG' A
#
# COMPACT_ATOMS: atom_id res chain seq x y z
N ARG A 1 -3.06 13.95 -0.61
CA ARG A 1 -2.42 13.95 -1.96
C ARG A 1 -1.64 12.65 -2.20
N LEU A 2 -0.66 12.30 -1.35
CA LEU A 2 0.08 11.03 -1.45
C LEU A 2 -0.79 9.77 -1.51
N GLN A 3 -1.80 9.63 -0.64
CA GLN A 3 -2.71 8.48 -0.67
C GLN A 3 -3.47 8.37 -2.00
N ALA A 4 -3.89 9.49 -2.59
CA ALA A 4 -4.56 9.49 -3.89
C ALA A 4 -3.59 9.11 -5.02
N ALA A 5 -2.35 9.61 -4.99
CA ALA A 5 -1.31 9.22 -5.95
C ALA A 5 -0.97 7.73 -5.84
N ALA A 6 -0.86 7.19 -4.62
CA ALA A 6 -0.65 5.76 -4.37
C ALA A 6 -1.82 4.92 -4.91
N LEU A 7 -3.05 5.39 -4.73
CA LEU A 7 -4.23 4.72 -5.27
C LEU A 7 -4.23 4.72 -6.79
N ILE A 8 -3.86 5.84 -7.43
CA ILE A 8 -3.72 5.93 -8.90
C ILE A 8 -2.67 4.93 -9.39
N ALA A 9 -1.48 4.88 -8.77
CA ALA A 9 -0.44 3.92 -9.16
C ALA A 9 -0.94 2.47 -9.03
N HIS A 10 -1.59 2.14 -7.91
CA HIS A 10 -2.15 0.81 -7.65
C HIS A 10 -3.17 0.38 -8.71
N THR A 11 -4.14 1.23 -9.01
CA THR A 11 -5.20 0.91 -9.97
C THR A 11 -4.71 0.91 -11.41
N THR A 12 -3.75 1.77 -11.76
CA THR A 12 -3.21 1.89 -13.12
C THR A 12 -2.53 0.61 -13.57
N ILE A 13 -1.83 -0.09 -12.68
CA ILE A 13 -1.16 -1.36 -13.01
C ILE A 13 -2.07 -2.59 -12.80
N GLY A 14 -3.33 -2.39 -12.40
CA GLY A 14 -4.24 -3.49 -12.05
C GLY A 14 -3.79 -4.28 -10.83
N ALA A 15 -3.08 -3.66 -9.88
CA ALA A 15 -2.68 -4.33 -8.65
C ALA A 15 -3.91 -4.72 -7.83
N ARG A 16 -3.75 -5.76 -7.01
CA ARG A 16 -4.82 -6.29 -6.16
C ARG A 16 -4.30 -6.51 -4.74
N HIS A 17 -5.14 -6.20 -3.77
CA HIS A 17 -4.90 -6.31 -2.32
C HIS A 17 -3.82 -5.39 -1.76
N LEU A 18 -2.58 -5.55 -2.24
CA LEU A 18 -1.41 -4.93 -1.63
C LEU A 18 -0.46 -4.39 -2.70
N SER A 19 -0.07 -3.13 -2.51
CA SER A 19 1.17 -2.60 -3.06
C SER A 19 1.74 -1.55 -2.10
N ARG A 20 3.06 -1.40 -2.10
CA ARG A 20 3.73 -0.21 -1.54
C ARG A 20 4.08 0.71 -2.70
N THR A 21 3.76 1.99 -2.58
CA THR A 21 4.21 3.02 -3.53
C THR A 21 5.15 3.97 -2.81
N ASP A 22 6.34 4.12 -3.36
CA ASP A 22 7.38 4.96 -2.77
C ASP A 22 7.47 6.28 -3.53
N PHE A 23 7.52 7.38 -2.77
CA PHE A 23 7.56 8.74 -3.29
C PHE A 23 8.67 9.54 -2.62
N ILE A 24 9.20 10.53 -3.34
CA ILE A 24 9.92 11.66 -2.75
C ILE A 24 9.00 12.88 -2.80
N VAL A 25 8.89 13.60 -1.70
CA VAL A 25 8.26 14.93 -1.68
C VAL A 25 9.39 15.94 -1.55
N ASP A 26 9.57 16.78 -2.56
CA ASP A 26 10.63 17.78 -2.52
C ASP A 26 10.27 18.99 -1.64
N ALA A 27 11.20 19.93 -1.50
CA ALA A 27 11.02 21.11 -0.65
C ALA A 27 9.89 22.05 -1.10
N SER A 28 9.46 21.97 -2.37
CA SER A 28 8.32 22.72 -2.90
C SER A 28 6.97 22.02 -2.66
N GLY A 29 7.02 20.77 -2.17
CA GLY A 29 5.84 19.93 -1.96
C GLY A 29 5.42 19.13 -3.20
N GLU A 30 6.25 19.12 -4.24
CA GLU A 30 6.02 18.32 -5.46
C GLU A 30 6.26 16.84 -5.15
N ILE A 31 5.44 15.96 -5.73
CA ILE A 31 5.43 14.52 -5.43
C ILE A 31 6.04 13.76 -6.61
N TRP A 32 7.21 13.19 -6.38
CA TRP A 32 7.94 12.37 -7.35
C TRP A 32 7.68 10.89 -7.08
N PHE A 33 7.05 10.20 -8.02
CA PHE A 33 6.90 8.74 -8.00
C PHE A 33 8.27 8.07 -8.24
N LEU A 34 8.58 7.05 -7.44
CA LEU A 34 9.80 6.24 -7.61
C LEU A 34 9.49 4.84 -8.11
N GLU A 35 8.78 4.07 -7.29
CA GLU A 35 8.44 2.68 -7.58
C GLU A 35 7.09 2.28 -7.01
N ILE A 36 6.56 1.19 -7.55
CA ILE A 36 5.47 0.42 -6.95
C ILE A 36 5.94 -1.03 -6.77
N ASN A 37 5.81 -1.53 -5.55
CA ASN A 37 6.13 -2.90 -5.19
C ASN A 37 4.84 -3.66 -4.82
N THR A 38 4.46 -4.65 -5.63
CA THR A 38 3.25 -5.48 -5.46
C THR A 38 3.44 -6.65 -4.50
N ILE A 39 4.67 -6.91 -4.05
CA ILE A 39 4.99 -7.91 -3.02
C ILE A 39 5.97 -7.27 -2.01
N PRO A 40 5.52 -6.26 -1.24
CA PRO A 40 6.40 -5.58 -0.31
C PRO A 40 6.76 -6.50 0.87
N GLY A 41 7.88 -6.21 1.51
CA GLY A 41 8.27 -6.89 2.75
C GLY A 41 7.19 -6.75 3.83
N LEU A 42 6.74 -7.87 4.38
CA LEU A 42 5.67 -7.94 5.38
C LEU A 42 6.17 -7.82 6.83
N SER A 43 7.48 -7.61 7.04
CA SER A 43 8.07 -7.64 8.37
C SER A 43 7.98 -6.33 9.15
N VAL A 44 7.98 -5.16 8.47
CA VAL A 44 8.06 -3.86 9.14
C VAL A 44 7.09 -2.83 8.58
N LEU A 45 7.27 -2.39 7.33
CA LEU A 45 6.54 -1.22 6.82
C LEU A 45 5.04 -1.50 6.66
N PHE A 46 4.68 -2.67 6.15
CA PHE A 46 3.27 -2.98 5.93
C PHE A 46 2.48 -3.17 7.23
N PRO A 47 2.91 -4.01 8.21
CA PRO A 47 2.22 -4.11 9.49
C PRO A 47 2.09 -2.77 10.22
N ARG A 48 3.14 -1.92 10.16
CA ARG A 48 3.09 -0.57 10.75
C ARG A 48 2.04 0.32 10.08
N ALA A 49 1.94 0.29 8.75
CA ALA A 49 0.93 1.05 8.02
C ALA A 49 -0.50 0.57 8.35
N VAL A 50 -0.70 -0.75 8.50
CA VAL A 50 -1.99 -1.32 8.89
C VAL A 50 -2.37 -0.91 10.31
N ALA A 51 -1.44 -1.00 11.27
CA ALA A 51 -1.66 -0.56 12.64
C ALA A 51 -1.98 0.95 12.72
N ALA A 52 -1.27 1.79 11.95
CA ALA A 52 -1.55 3.23 11.87
C ALA A 52 -2.94 3.54 11.28
N SER A 53 -3.53 2.62 10.52
CA SER A 53 -4.92 2.72 10.03
C SER A 53 -5.98 2.28 11.06
N GLY A 54 -5.56 1.90 12.28
CA GLY A 54 -6.44 1.38 13.32
C GLY A 54 -6.91 -0.06 13.07
N ARG A 55 -6.22 -0.81 12.20
CA ARG A 55 -6.56 -2.19 11.85
C ARG A 55 -5.53 -3.15 12.41
N ASP A 56 -5.99 -4.37 12.71
CA ASP A 56 -5.11 -5.49 13.03
C ASP A 56 -4.57 -6.14 11.74
N PHE A 57 -3.27 -6.44 11.72
CA PHE A 57 -2.59 -6.99 10.55
C PHE A 57 -3.04 -8.41 10.23
N GLY A 58 -3.13 -9.29 11.25
CA GLY A 58 -3.56 -10.68 11.05
C GLY A 58 -4.99 -10.78 10.54
N THR A 59 -5.88 -9.97 11.11
CA THR A 59 -7.30 -9.87 10.73
C THR A 59 -7.44 -9.41 9.27
N LEU A 60 -6.66 -8.42 8.84
CA LEU A 60 -6.67 -7.96 7.44
C LEU A 60 -6.23 -9.07 6.47
N LEU A 61 -5.18 -9.82 6.82
CA LEU A 61 -4.72 -10.94 5.98
C LEU A 61 -5.78 -12.04 5.87
N LEU A 62 -6.42 -12.40 6.98
CA LEU A 62 -7.51 -13.39 6.98
C LEU A 62 -8.67 -12.96 6.07
N GLN A 63 -9.08 -11.70 6.15
CA GLN A 63 -10.13 -11.15 5.27
C GLN A 63 -9.76 -11.22 3.78
N TRP A 64 -8.48 -11.04 3.43
CA TRP A 64 -8.03 -11.17 2.03
C TRP A 64 -8.01 -12.62 1.56
N ILE A 65 -7.59 -13.55 2.43
CA ILE A 65 -7.62 -14.99 2.15
C ILE A 65 -9.06 -15.44 1.89
N GLU A 66 -10.00 -15.10 2.78
CA GLU A 66 -11.41 -15.45 2.65
C GLU A 66 -12.03 -14.91 1.35
N LYS A 67 -11.75 -13.65 1.00
CA LYS A 67 -12.25 -13.01 -0.22
C LYS A 67 -11.64 -13.54 -1.52
N THR A 68 -10.50 -14.22 -1.44
CA THR A 68 -9.82 -14.78 -2.62
C THR A 68 -10.14 -16.25 -2.84
N ALA A 69 -10.59 -16.95 -1.79
CA ALA A 69 -10.91 -18.37 -1.83
C ALA A 69 -12.33 -18.67 -2.38
N GLY A 70 -13.15 -17.64 -2.59
CA GLY A 70 -14.46 -17.72 -3.27
C GLY A 70 -14.42 -17.02 -4.63
#